data_AF-A0A920SW60-F1
#
_entry.id   AF-A0A920SW60-F1
#
_cell.length_a   1.000
_cell.length_b   1.000
_cell.length_c   1.000
_cell.angle_alpha   90.00
_cell.angle_beta   90.00
_cell.angle_gamma   90.00
#
_symmetry.space_group_name_H-M   'P 1'
#
loop_
_entity.id
_entity.type
_entity.pdbx_description
1 polymer ?
#
loop_
_entity_poly.entity_id
_entity_poly.type
_entity_poly.pdbx_seq_one_letter_code
_entity_poly.pdbx_strand_id
1 'polypeptide(L)' 'MPGDSGRSNIFGLLGDGWMNYDGRYKLHKYRTGENLLFDMLNDPQEQVNLYENIEFAEIVRRLDPN' A
#
# COMPACT_ATOMS: atom_id res chain seq x y z
N MET A 1 -20.52 10.16 14.34
CA MET A 1 -21.69 10.89 13.78
C MET A 1 -22.06 10.24 12.45
N PRO A 2 -23.33 10.28 11.98
CA PRO A 2 -23.63 9.90 10.61
C PRO A 2 -22.85 10.87 9.70
N GLY A 3 -21.85 10.36 8.98
CA GLY A 3 -20.89 11.19 8.23
C GLY A 3 -19.41 10.88 8.49
N ASP A 4 -19.08 10.00 9.43
CA ASP A 4 -17.70 9.53 9.60
C ASP A 4 -17.42 8.37 8.63
N SER A 5 -17.48 8.65 7.32
CA SER A 5 -16.80 7.81 6.36
C SER A 5 -15.31 8.05 6.58
N GLY A 6 -14.71 7.30 7.51
CA GLY A 6 -13.28 7.36 7.79
C GLY A 6 -12.48 7.37 6.49
N ARG A 7 -11.31 8.01 6.50
CA ARG A 7 -10.47 8.10 5.29
C ARG A 7 -10.26 6.71 4.71
N SER A 8 -10.58 6.53 3.42
CA SER A 8 -10.39 5.25 2.72
C SER A 8 -8.93 4.82 2.66
N ASN A 9 -8.01 5.79 2.74
CA ASN A 9 -6.58 5.56 2.63
C ASN A 9 -5.79 6.33 3.71
N ILE A 10 -4.70 5.71 4.18
CA ILE A 10 -3.68 6.31 5.03
C ILE A 10 -2.41 6.45 4.19
N PHE A 11 -1.90 7.68 4.09
CA PHE A 11 -0.62 7.98 3.45
C PHE A 11 0.44 8.28 4.50
N GLY A 12 1.58 7.58 4.42
CA GLY A 12 2.79 7.86 5.19
C GLY A 12 3.87 8.43 4.27
N LEU A 13 4.54 9.50 4.69
CA LEU A 13 5.58 10.17 3.90
C LEU A 13 6.87 10.27 4.70
N LEU A 14 7.98 9.86 4.09
CA LEU A 14 9.33 9.97 4.61
C LEU A 14 10.20 10.71 3.58
N GLY A 15 11.38 11.19 3.98
CA GLY A 15 12.28 11.92 3.07
C GLY A 15 12.79 11.08 1.89
N ASP A 16 12.67 9.77 1.98
CA ASP A 16 13.17 8.79 1.02
C ASP A 16 12.11 7.81 0.53
N GLY A 17 10.82 8.05 0.80
CA GLY A 17 9.77 7.16 0.34
C GLY A 17 8.38 7.51 0.83
N TRP A 18 7.42 6.70 0.43
CA TRP A 18 6.04 6.84 0.87
C TRP A 18 5.35 5.48 1.00
N MET A 19 4.24 5.48 1.73
CA MET A 19 3.34 4.35 1.88
C MET A 19 1.89 4.79 1.66
N ASN A 20 1.09 3.96 0.99
CA ASN A 20 -0.35 4.10 0.87
C ASN A 20 -1.04 2.80 1.33
N TYR A 21 -1.92 2.93 2.32
CA TYR A 21 -2.69 1.83 2.89
C TYR A 21 -4.19 2.08 2.74
N ASP A 22 -4.92 1.17 2.09
CA ASP A 22 -6.36 1.31 1.83
C ASP A 22 -7.28 0.55 2.79
N GLY A 23 -6.73 0.05 3.90
CA GLY A 23 -7.47 -0.81 4.84
C GLY A 23 -7.32 -2.31 4.59
N ARG A 24 -6.73 -2.73 3.47
CA ARG A 24 -6.31 -4.11 3.22
C ARG A 24 -4.91 -4.20 2.66
N TYR A 25 -4.63 -3.48 1.59
CA TYR A 25 -3.35 -3.54 0.91
C TYR A 25 -2.50 -2.33 1.29
N LYS A 26 -1.22 -2.59 1.54
CA LYS A 26 -0.23 -1.57 1.87
C LYS A 26 0.87 -1.57 0.82
N LEU A 27 0.97 -0.47 0.07
CA LEU A 27 2.01 -0.25 -0.92
C LEU A 27 3.09 0.68 -0.35
N HIS A 28 4.35 0.27 -0.44
CA HIS A 28 5.52 1.08 -0.13
C HIS A 28 6.32 1.34 -1.40
N LYS A 29 6.81 2.57 -1.54
CA LYS A 29 7.83 2.91 -2.56
C LYS A 29 8.94 3.73 -1.94
N TYR A 30 10.16 3.24 -2.05
CA TYR A 30 11.35 3.91 -1.58
C TYR A 30 12.17 4.46 -2.76
N ARG A 31 12.90 5.54 -2.51
CA ARG A 31 13.80 6.20 -3.47
C ARG A 31 14.96 5.29 -3.91
N THR A 32 15.25 4.23 -3.14
CA THR A 32 16.19 3.16 -3.51
C THR A 32 15.70 2.32 -4.69
N GLY A 33 14.42 2.43 -5.07
CA GLY A 33 13.77 1.59 -6.07
C GLY A 33 13.07 0.36 -5.48
N GLU A 34 13.22 0.12 -4.17
CA GLU A 34 12.48 -0.95 -3.49
C GLU A 34 11.00 -0.61 -3.40
N ASN A 35 10.18 -1.50 -3.94
CA ASN A 35 8.73 -1.40 -3.89
C ASN A 35 8.15 -2.67 -3.28
N LEU A 36 7.24 -2.50 -2.32
CA LEU A 36 6.67 -3.59 -1.55
C LEU A 36 5.15 -3.47 -1.55
N LEU A 37 4.44 -4.57 -1.80
CA LEU A 37 2.99 -4.66 -1.64
C LEU A 37 2.66 -5.81 -0.70
N PHE A 38 1.87 -5.52 0.35
CA PHE A 38 1.44 -6.52 1.33
C PHE A 38 -0.10 -6.57 1.44
N ASP A 39 -0.66 -7.78 1.54
CA ASP A 39 -2.07 -8.00 1.92
C ASP A 39 -2.17 -8.10 3.44
N MET A 40 -2.44 -6.99 4.12
CA MET A 40 -2.45 -6.91 5.59
C MET A 40 -3.52 -7.81 6.24
N LEU A 41 -4.52 -8.28 5.47
CA LEU A 41 -5.51 -9.22 5.98
C LEU A 41 -4.94 -10.64 6.15
N ASN A 42 -4.14 -11.09 5.17
CA ASN A 42 -3.59 -12.45 5.13
C ASN A 42 -2.12 -12.51 5.59
N ASP A 43 -1.41 -11.39 5.51
CA ASP A 43 -0.01 -11.22 5.87
C ASP A 43 0.19 -9.95 6.72
N PRO A 44 -0.35 -9.91 7.96
CA PRO A 44 -0.24 -8.75 8.85
C PRO A 44 1.21 -8.46 9.31
N GLN A 45 2.13 -9.40 9.07
CA GLN A 45 3.54 -9.29 9.40
C GLN A 45 4.40 -8.89 8.20
N GLU A 46 3.80 -8.60 7.04
CA GLU A 46 4.51 -8.07 5.86
C GLU A 46 5.66 -8.99 5.39
N GLN A 47 5.44 -10.31 5.40
CA GLN A 47 6.46 -11.32 5.06
C GLN A 47 6.57 -11.59 3.56
N VAL A 48 5.49 -11.42 2.79
CA VAL A 48 5.43 -11.79 1.36
C VAL A 48 5.19 -10.55 0.51
N ASN A 49 6.22 -10.12 -0.21
CA ASN A 49 6.09 -9.03 -1.17
C ASN A 49 5.33 -9.49 -2.43
N LEU A 50 4.18 -8.86 -2.69
CA LEU A 50 3.32 -9.13 -3.84
C LEU A 50 3.54 -8.16 -5.01
N TYR A 51 4.49 -7.21 -4.91
CA TYR A 51 4.64 -6.11 -5.87
C TYR A 51 4.85 -6.57 -7.32
N GLU A 52 5.66 -7.62 -7.53
CA GLU A 52 5.95 -8.16 -8.87
C GLU A 52 4.92 -9.20 -9.34
N ASN A 53 3.94 -9.56 -8.51
CA ASN A 53 2.93 -10.53 -8.89
C ASN A 53 1.87 -9.86 -9.80
N ILE A 54 1.75 -10.37 -11.02
CA ILE A 54 0.84 -9.85 -12.05
C ILE A 54 -0.63 -9.85 -11.61
N GLU A 55 -1.05 -10.78 -10.74
CA GLU A 55 -2.42 -10.83 -10.22
C GLU A 55 -2.76 -9.61 -9.36
N PHE A 56 -1.75 -8.95 -8.80
CA PHE A 56 -1.90 -7.76 -7.94
C PHE A 56 -1.56 -6.45 -8.67
N ALA A 57 -1.26 -6.49 -9.97
CA ALA A 57 -0.88 -5.30 -10.74
C ALA A 57 -1.97 -4.20 -10.73
N GLU A 58 -3.25 -4.56 -10.68
CA GLU A 58 -4.36 -3.60 -10.53
C GLU A 58 -4.33 -2.91 -9.15
N ILE A 59 -4.00 -3.64 -8.10
CA ILE A 59 -3.90 -3.09 -6.74
C ILE A 59 -2.73 -2.12 -6.66
N VAL A 60 -1.58 -2.47 -7.23
CA VAL A 60 -0.44 -1.55 -7.35
C VAL A 60 -0.87 -0.27 -8.06
N ARG A 61 -1.48 -0.38 -9.25
CA ARG A 61 -1.93 0.79 -10.03
C ARG A 61 -2.94 1.66 -9.28
N ARG A 62 -3.85 1.06 -8.51
CA ARG A 62 -4.83 1.80 -7.70
C ARG A 62 -4.18 2.57 -6.55
N LEU A 63 -3.17 1.98 -5.91
CA LEU A 63 -2.51 2.56 -4.75
C LEU A 63 -1.36 3.50 -5.11
N ASP A 64 -0.86 3.44 -6.34
CA ASP A 64 0.12 4.36 -6.90
C ASP A 64 -0.55 5.70 -7.20
N PRO A 65 -0.15 6.80 -6.53
CA PRO A 65 -0.74 8.11 -6.76
C PRO A 65 -0.23 8.81 -8.03
N ASN A 66 0.70 8.20 -8.79
CA ASN A 66 1.33 8.75 -9.99
C ASN A 66 1.02 7.91 -11.24
#